data_AF-A0A6M0AJ39-F1
#
_entry.id   AF-A0A6M0AJ39-F1
#
_cell.length_a   1.000
_cell.length_b   1.000
_cell.length_c   1.000
_cell.angle_alpha   90.00
_cell.angle_beta   90.00
_cell.angle_gamma   90.00
#
_symmetry.space_group_name_H-M   'P 1'
#
loop_
_entity.id
_entity.type
_entity.pdbx_description
1 polymer ?
#
loop_
_entity_poly.entity_id
_entity_poly.type
_entity_poly.pdbx_seq_one_letter_code
_entity_poly.pdbx_strand_id
1 'polypeptide(L)'
;LSSRFPYGEMITVAKLQRVGRAEIYLRKLGFSNLRVRSEGDTARIELLPEEIKEFVVRTDLPTLVAEFQELGFVYVTLDLEGYRSGKLNQVLTQDVISMKA
;
A
#
# COMPACT_ATOMS: atom_id res chain seq x y z
N LEU A 1 -9.13 7.38 0.85
CA LEU A 1 -7.72 7.39 0.38
C LEU A 1 -6.73 7.93 1.42
N SER A 2 -7.08 8.91 2.27
CA SER A 2 -6.14 9.48 3.27
C SER A 2 -5.47 8.45 4.20
N SER A 3 -6.18 7.37 4.58
CA SER A 3 -5.62 6.30 5.43
C SER A 3 -4.49 5.47 4.80
N ARG A 4 -4.09 5.78 3.56
CA ARG A 4 -3.00 5.11 2.84
C ARG A 4 -1.66 5.82 3.04
N PHE A 5 -1.67 6.96 3.71
CA PHE A 5 -0.49 7.76 4.01
C PHE A 5 -0.19 7.67 5.52
N PRO A 6 1.09 7.68 5.93
CA PRO A 6 1.50 7.90 7.31
C PRO A 6 0.88 9.16 7.92
N TYR A 7 0.74 9.16 9.25
CA TYR A 7 0.33 10.35 9.98
C TYR A 7 1.39 11.45 9.85
N GLY A 8 0.94 12.71 9.77
CA GLY A 8 1.83 13.86 9.62
C GLY A 8 2.35 14.09 8.19
N GLU A 9 2.09 13.18 7.25
CA GLU A 9 2.50 13.37 5.86
C GLU A 9 1.57 14.35 5.14
N MET A 10 2.16 15.34 4.44
CA MET A 10 1.40 16.23 3.57
C MET A 10 0.84 15.45 2.38
N ILE A 11 -0.49 15.39 2.31
CA ILE A 11 -1.24 14.75 1.23
C ILE A 11 -1.52 15.78 0.13
N THR A 12 -1.02 15.51 -1.07
CA THR A 12 -1.30 16.30 -2.27
C THR A 12 -2.28 15.57 -3.20
N VAL A 13 -2.89 16.30 -4.14
CA VAL A 13 -3.76 15.70 -5.16
C VAL A 13 -3.02 14.65 -5.99
N ALA A 14 -1.78 14.92 -6.38
CA ALA A 14 -0.94 13.97 -7.12
C ALA A 14 -0.71 12.67 -6.32
N LYS A 15 -0.42 12.78 -5.02
CA LYS A 15 -0.27 11.61 -4.13
C LYS A 15 -1.56 10.80 -4.05
N LEU A 16 -2.71 11.45 -3.91
CA LEU A 16 -4.02 10.78 -3.89
C LEU A 16 -4.30 10.07 -5.23
N GLN A 17 -3.99 10.72 -6.35
CA GLN A 17 -4.22 10.18 -7.68
C GLN A 17 -3.36 8.94 -7.96
N ARG A 18 -2.06 8.96 -7.65
CA ARG A 18 -1.19 7.78 -7.88
C ARG A 18 -1.66 6.57 -7.06
N VAL A 19 -2.04 6.77 -5.80
CA VAL A 19 -2.58 5.70 -4.95
C VAL A 19 -3.92 5.19 -5.49
N GLY A 20 -4.83 6.10 -5.86
CA GLY A 20 -6.13 5.74 -6.41
C GLY A 20 -6.00 4.93 -7.71
N ARG A 21 -5.11 5.34 -8.62
CA ARG A 21 -4.84 4.62 -9.87
C ARG A 21 -4.22 3.25 -9.62
N ALA A 22 -3.30 3.14 -8.67
CA ALA A 22 -2.71 1.86 -8.26
C ALA A 22 -3.77 0.90 -7.70
N GLU A 23 -4.65 1.37 -6.80
CA GLU A 23 -5.75 0.53 -6.29
C GLU A 23 -6.74 0.13 -7.40
N ILE A 24 -7.05 1.02 -8.35
CA ILE A 24 -7.91 0.71 -9.50
C ILE A 24 -7.28 -0.37 -10.40
N TYR A 25 -5.97 -0.26 -10.66
CA TYR A 25 -5.24 -1.25 -11.46
C TYR A 25 -5.33 -2.64 -10.82
N LEU A 26 -5.03 -2.76 -9.52
CA LEU A 26 -5.13 -4.04 -8.82
C LEU A 26 -6.56 -4.59 -8.77
N ARG A 27 -7.58 -3.72 -8.69
CA ARG A 27 -8.99 -4.13 -8.79
C ARG A 27 -9.34 -4.72 -10.15
N LYS A 28 -8.77 -4.20 -11.24
CA LYS A 28 -8.95 -4.76 -12.59
C LYS A 28 -8.30 -6.14 -12.73
N LEU A 29 -7.28 -6.45 -11.93
CA LEU A 29 -6.68 -7.78 -11.85
C LEU A 29 -7.51 -8.77 -11.00
N GLY A 30 -8.57 -8.31 -10.33
CA GLY A 30 -9.51 -9.14 -9.57
C GLY A 30 -9.41 -9.01 -8.05
N PHE A 31 -8.50 -8.18 -7.51
CA PHE A 31 -8.33 -8.01 -6.07
C PHE A 31 -9.24 -6.89 -5.54
N SER A 32 -10.14 -7.19 -4.61
CA SER A 32 -11.16 -6.23 -4.16
C SER A 32 -10.90 -5.65 -2.76
N ASN A 33 -10.35 -6.47 -1.86
CA ASN A 33 -10.07 -6.13 -0.47
C ASN A 33 -8.59 -5.78 -0.29
N LEU A 34 -8.19 -4.65 -0.87
CA LEU A 34 -6.81 -4.21 -0.89
C LEU A 34 -6.62 -2.77 -0.47
N ARG A 35 -5.37 -2.44 -0.15
CA ARG A 35 -4.88 -1.07 -0.02
C ARG A 35 -3.54 -0.95 -0.71
N VAL A 36 -3.28 0.22 -1.30
CA VAL A 36 -1.91 0.64 -1.65
C VAL A 36 -1.53 1.75 -0.69
N ARG A 37 -0.60 1.47 0.23
CA ARG A 37 0.00 2.50 1.07
C ARG A 37 1.12 3.20 0.34
N SER A 38 1.24 4.49 0.57
CA SER A 38 2.26 5.34 -0.03
C SER A 38 3.08 5.97 1.09
N GLU A 39 4.38 5.73 1.07
CA GLU A 39 5.35 6.33 1.97
C GLU A 39 6.57 6.76 1.14
N GLY A 40 6.76 8.08 0.98
CA GLY A 40 7.76 8.63 0.07
C GLY A 40 7.58 8.08 -1.36
N ASP A 41 8.58 7.36 -1.84
CA ASP A 41 8.60 6.76 -3.19
C ASP A 41 8.21 5.28 -3.21
N THR A 42 7.75 4.75 -2.06
CA THR A 42 7.39 3.33 -1.92
C THR A 42 5.88 3.16 -1.96
N ALA A 43 5.42 2.26 -2.83
CA ALA A 43 4.11 1.64 -2.74
C ALA A 43 4.19 0.33 -1.95
N ARG A 44 3.36 0.20 -0.91
CA ARG A 44 3.17 -1.05 -0.19
C ARG A 44 1.76 -1.58 -0.43
N ILE A 45 1.68 -2.72 -1.10
CA ILE A 45 0.44 -3.42 -1.41
C ILE A 45 0.03 -4.25 -0.19
N GLU A 46 -1.19 -4.06 0.29
CA GLU A 46 -1.81 -4.87 1.33
C GLU A 46 -3.03 -5.58 0.73
N LEU A 47 -3.01 -6.91 0.72
CA LEU A 47 -4.10 -7.80 0.27
C LEU A 47 -4.64 -8.58 1.46
N LEU A 48 -5.77 -9.26 1.32
CA LEU A 48 -6.15 -10.24 2.33
C LEU A 48 -5.04 -11.32 2.44
N PRO A 49 -4.69 -11.77 3.66
CA PRO A 49 -3.62 -12.76 3.84
C PRO A 49 -3.80 -14.02 2.99
N GLU A 50 -5.03 -14.49 2.84
CA GLU A 50 -5.42 -15.64 2.02
C GLU A 50 -5.22 -15.42 0.51
N GLU A 51 -5.17 -14.17 0.04
CA GLU A 51 -4.97 -13.82 -1.37
C GLU A 51 -3.49 -13.68 -1.74
N ILE A 52 -2.57 -13.55 -0.78
CA ILE A 52 -1.15 -13.27 -1.02
C ILE A 52 -0.49 -14.34 -1.89
N LYS A 53 -0.71 -15.62 -1.57
CA LYS A 53 -0.11 -16.73 -2.34
C LYS A 53 -0.59 -16.71 -3.78
N GLU A 54 -1.89 -16.53 -3.97
CA GLU A 54 -2.53 -16.49 -5.28
C GLU A 54 -2.06 -15.27 -6.10
N PHE A 55 -1.92 -14.12 -5.45
CA PHE A 55 -1.40 -12.90 -6.05
C PHE A 55 -0.01 -13.11 -6.66
N VAL A 56 0.92 -13.71 -5.91
CA VAL A 56 2.29 -13.96 -6.37
C VAL A 56 2.32 -14.95 -7.54
N VAL A 57 1.44 -15.95 -7.54
CA VAL A 57 1.39 -16.98 -8.59
C VAL A 57 0.75 -16.47 -9.89
N ARG A 58 -0.30 -15.65 -9.80
CA ARG A 58 -1.09 -15.24 -10.97
C ARG A 58 -0.74 -13.89 -11.56
N THR A 59 -0.09 -13.03 -10.79
CA THR A 59 0.20 -11.67 -11.25
C THR A 59 1.52 -11.65 -12.01
N ASP A 60 1.53 -11.04 -13.18
CA ASP A 60 2.76 -10.66 -13.86
C ASP A 60 3.42 -9.51 -13.06
N LEU A 61 4.32 -9.89 -12.14
CA LEU A 61 4.98 -8.96 -11.23
C LEU A 61 5.82 -7.91 -11.98
N PRO A 62 6.62 -8.24 -13.01
CA PRO A 62 7.28 -7.24 -13.85
C PRO A 62 6.33 -6.19 -14.43
N THR A 63 5.21 -6.61 -15.02
CA THR A 63 4.22 -5.69 -15.60
C THR A 63 3.58 -4.81 -14.52
N LEU A 64 3.22 -5.39 -13.37
CA LEU A 64 2.69 -4.63 -12.23
C LEU A 64 3.69 -3.59 -11.72
N VAL A 65 4.96 -3.94 -11.61
CA VAL A 65 6.02 -3.02 -11.16
C VAL A 65 6.16 -1.86 -12.15
N ALA A 66 6.17 -2.14 -13.45
CA ALA A 66 6.26 -1.10 -14.48
C ALA A 66 5.07 -0.13 -14.40
N GLU A 67 3.84 -0.64 -14.26
CA GLU A 67 2.63 0.18 -14.09
C GLU A 67 2.73 1.08 -12.85
N PHE A 68 3.23 0.57 -11.72
CA PHE A 68 3.42 1.39 -10.52
C PHE A 68 4.54 2.43 -10.69
N GLN A 69 5.58 2.13 -11.46
CA GLN A 69 6.64 3.08 -11.78
C GLN A 69 6.14 4.23 -12.65
N GLU A 70 5.25 3.97 -13.61
CA GLU A 70 4.57 5.01 -14.39
C GLU A 70 3.67 5.91 -13.52
N LEU A 71 3.18 5.40 -12.38
CA LEU A 71 2.44 6.17 -11.39
C LEU A 71 3.33 6.98 -10.44
N GLY A 72 4.65 6.90 -10.58
CA GLY A 72 5.62 7.66 -9.80
C GLY A 72 6.01 7.00 -8.47
N PHE A 73 6.03 5.67 -8.41
CA PHE A 73 6.69 4.92 -7.34
C PHE A 73 8.04 4.39 -7.81
N VAL A 74 9.06 4.46 -6.95
CA VAL A 74 10.37 3.84 -7.21
C VAL A 74 10.36 2.38 -6.75
N TYR A 75 9.75 2.13 -5.61
CA TYR A 75 9.70 0.81 -4.99
C TYR A 75 8.27 0.30 -4.90
N VAL A 76 8.08 -0.98 -5.20
CA VAL A 76 6.81 -1.67 -5.05
C VAL A 76 7.03 -2.87 -4.16
N THR A 77 6.28 -2.94 -3.07
CA THR A 77 6.45 -3.95 -2.03
C THR A 77 5.11 -4.61 -1.71
N LEU A 78 5.18 -5.85 -1.23
CA LEU A 78 4.02 -6.60 -0.75
C LEU A 78 4.13 -6.75 0.78
N ASP A 79 3.08 -6.37 1.49
CA ASP A 79 3.01 -6.61 2.92
C ASP A 79 2.70 -8.08 3.19
N LEU A 80 3.69 -8.81 3.74
CA LEU A 80 3.60 -10.25 3.95
C LEU A 80 2.62 -10.64 5.07
N GLU A 81 2.28 -9.72 5.97
CA GLU A 81 1.22 -9.97 6.96
C GLU A 81 -0.18 -9.75 6.35
N GLY A 82 -0.24 -9.00 5.24
CA GLY A 82 -1.46 -8.61 4.57
C GLY A 82 -2.25 -7.52 5.29
N TYR A 83 -3.47 -7.33 4.82
CA TYR A 83 -4.42 -6.35 5.29
C TYR A 83 -5.12 -6.84 6.56
N ARG A 84 -4.94 -6.09 7.65
CA ARG A 84 -5.64 -6.29 8.94
C ARG A 84 -6.28 -4.99 9.39
N SER A 85 -7.48 -5.08 9.97
CA SER A 85 -8.13 -3.92 10.59
C SER A 85 -7.28 -3.42 11.77
N GLY A 86 -7.16 -2.09 11.92
CA GLY A 86 -6.41 -1.48 13.03
C GLY A 86 -4.88 -1.48 12.91
N LYS A 87 -4.28 -1.96 11.81
CA LYS A 87 -2.81 -2.05 11.65
C LYS A 87 -2.06 -0.71 11.82
N LEU A 88 -2.63 0.40 11.33
CA LEU A 88 -2.07 1.75 11.54
C LEU A 88 -2.01 2.17 13.01
N ASN A 89 -2.89 1.62 13.86
CA ASN A 89 -2.93 1.97 15.28
C ASN A 89 -1.69 1.42 16.02
N GLN A 90 -1.02 0.40 15.49
CA GLN A 90 0.18 -0.16 16.10
C GLN A 90 1.37 0.81 16.04
N VAL A 91 1.48 1.58 14.95
CA VAL A 91 2.54 2.60 14.80
C VAL A 91 2.36 3.72 15.84
N LEU A 92 1.11 4.17 16.05
CA LEU A 92 0.79 5.17 17.08
C LEU A 92 1.18 4.71 18.49
N THR A 93 1.00 3.43 18.82
CA THR A 93 1.46 2.90 20.12
C THR A 93 2.97 2.92 20.27
N GLN A 94 3.75 2.69 19.21
CA GLN A 94 5.21 2.73 19.28
C GLN A 94 5.73 4.16 19.47
N ASP A 95 5.17 5.14 18.77
CA ASP A 95 5.54 6.56 18.93
C ASP A 95 5.23 7.07 20.35
N VAL A 96 4.06 6.71 20.89
CA VAL A 96 3.67 7.08 22.27
C VAL A 96 4.58 6.42 23.32
N ILE A 97 5.08 5.21 23.06
CA ILE A 97 6.06 4.55 23.92
C ILE A 97 7.44 5.22 23.80
N SER A 98 7.86 5.59 22.58
CA SER A 98 9.15 6.25 22.34
C SER A 98 9.22 7.67 22.88
N MET A 99 8.09 8.38 23.01
CA MET A 99 8.04 9.72 23.63
C MET A 99 8.00 9.70 25.16
N LYS A 100 7.84 8.52 25.78
CA LYS A 100 7.78 8.34 27.24
C LYS A 100 9.06 7.74 27.84
N ALA A 101 10.07 7.46 27.01
CA ALA A 101 11.37 6.93 27.42
C ALA A 101 12.42 8.03 27.52
#